data_AF-A0A965EJP6-F1
#
_entry.id   AF-A0A965EJP6-F1
#
_cell.length_a   1.000
_cell.length_b   1.000
_cell.length_c   1.000
_cell.angle_alpha   90.00
_cell.angle_beta   90.00
_cell.angle_gamma   90.00
#
_symmetry.space_group_name_H-M   'P 1'
#
loop_
_entity.id
_entity.type
_entity.pdbx_description
1 polymer ?
#
loop_
_entity_poly.entity_id
_entity_poly.type
_entity_poly.pdbx_seq_one_letter_code
_entity_poly.pdbx_strand_id
1 'polypeptide(L)'
;TGTLLPLFQKYCEAGFAKGNSAEEIIKDFFADFVQQANADQRLDLLFKFIQYVERQVALFDSVEDSAFEQMNDLSGRGSMKALLMQVRQDGREEELKKKIEEFSLRLVLTAHPTQFYPGPVLGILTDLERAIRANSLEEINLLLLQLGKTAFINREKPTPYDEAVSLCWFLENVFYESIGSIAAQLQSALNFQLEDFANKRLIAIGFWPGGDRDGNPFVTSEITLRVADRLREGIFKCYHRDLRSLRRRLTFQGVDKLIFDVEQAVYSMAFAGGAQYASPDQLINDLFKIREKLIKEHDGLFLNQLDAFIIKVKLFGFYFASLDIRQDSRRHTAAWHALLNQLHTAGITHNANTFEALTEPQRIDYLLSLDFSLADLAVEDDFARETVNSIKVQQQIQKRNGEAGSHRYVISNCQKAQDVIAVFALLRLNFKQATVPVDVVPLFETIDDLKHAGDIMEQLYQIPAYQQQLKHRGNKQNIM
;
A
#
# COMPACT_ATOMS: atom_id res chain seq x y z
N THR A 1 3.87 5.71 -41.89
CA THR A 1 3.81 4.83 -40.70
C THR A 1 2.62 3.90 -40.73
N GLY A 2 1.38 4.38 -40.92
CA GLY A 2 0.17 3.54 -40.80
C GLY A 2 0.12 2.27 -41.64
N THR A 3 0.69 2.27 -42.85
CA THR A 3 0.77 1.08 -43.72
C THR A 3 2.01 0.22 -43.49
N LEU A 4 3.07 0.77 -42.90
CA LEU A 4 4.36 0.08 -42.73
C LEU A 4 4.38 -0.83 -41.50
N LEU A 5 3.62 -0.53 -40.44
CA LEU A 5 3.60 -1.36 -39.24
C LEU A 5 2.94 -2.75 -39.46
N PRO A 6 1.75 -2.86 -40.09
CA PRO A 6 1.19 -4.18 -40.40
C PRO A 6 2.07 -5.00 -41.36
N LEU A 7 2.80 -4.31 -42.25
CA LEU A 7 3.76 -4.95 -43.14
C LEU A 7 5.00 -5.45 -42.38
N PHE A 8 5.51 -4.64 -41.45
CA PHE A 8 6.60 -5.01 -40.56
C PHE A 8 6.22 -6.21 -39.69
N GLN A 9 5.00 -6.25 -39.14
CA GLN A 9 4.49 -7.41 -38.40
C GLN A 9 4.54 -8.70 -39.23
N LYS A 10 3.98 -8.68 -40.45
CA LYS A 10 4.02 -9.84 -41.36
C LYS A 10 5.45 -10.27 -41.69
N TYR A 11 6.36 -9.30 -41.82
CA TYR A 11 7.78 -9.56 -42.08
C TYR A 11 8.45 -10.23 -40.89
N CYS A 12 8.17 -9.75 -39.67
CA CYS A 12 8.63 -10.35 -38.42
C CYS A 12 8.12 -11.79 -38.25
N GLU A 13 6.83 -12.03 -38.47
CA GLU A 13 6.23 -13.38 -38.38
C GLU A 13 6.87 -14.35 -39.38
N ALA A 14 7.02 -13.92 -40.65
CA ALA A 14 7.61 -14.75 -41.69
C ALA A 14 9.11 -15.00 -41.48
N GLY A 15 9.86 -14.00 -41.01
CA GLY A 15 11.28 -14.13 -40.71
C GLY A 15 11.53 -15.00 -39.49
N PHE A 16 10.75 -14.82 -38.42
CA PHE A 16 10.84 -15.65 -37.22
C PHE A 16 10.53 -17.12 -37.51
N ALA A 17 9.47 -17.38 -38.30
CA ALA A 17 9.13 -18.75 -38.73
C ALA A 17 10.23 -19.44 -39.57
N LYS A 18 11.10 -18.65 -40.21
CA LYS A 18 12.28 -19.15 -40.96
C LYS A 18 13.52 -19.33 -40.10
N GLY A 19 13.46 -18.98 -38.80
CA GLY A 19 14.60 -19.05 -37.88
C GLY A 19 15.57 -17.88 -37.99
N ASN A 20 15.20 -16.78 -38.65
CA ASN A 20 16.03 -15.59 -38.75
C ASN A 20 16.15 -14.88 -37.40
N SER A 21 17.30 -14.28 -37.15
CA SER A 21 17.52 -13.42 -35.99
C SER A 21 16.76 -12.09 -36.12
N ALA A 22 16.51 -11.42 -34.99
CA ALA A 22 15.84 -10.12 -34.98
C ALA A 22 16.60 -9.05 -35.80
N GLU A 23 17.93 -9.07 -35.77
CA GLU A 23 18.77 -8.15 -36.53
C GLU A 23 18.60 -8.35 -38.04
N GLU A 24 18.57 -9.60 -38.50
CA GLU A 24 18.35 -9.95 -39.92
C GLU A 24 16.96 -9.50 -40.37
N ILE A 25 15.92 -9.82 -39.59
CA ILE A 25 14.53 -9.43 -39.88
C ILE A 25 14.40 -7.91 -40.05
N ILE A 26 14.96 -7.14 -39.11
CA ILE A 26 14.90 -5.67 -39.14
C ILE A 26 15.67 -5.13 -40.34
N LYS A 27 16.90 -5.63 -40.55
CA LYS A 27 17.77 -5.18 -41.64
C LYS A 27 17.12 -5.42 -43.01
N ASP A 28 16.59 -6.62 -43.23
CA ASP A 28 16.01 -7.01 -44.50
C ASP A 28 14.70 -6.26 -44.77
N PHE A 29 13.87 -6.02 -43.74
CA PHE A 29 12.69 -5.17 -43.86
C PHE A 29 13.04 -3.75 -44.36
N PHE A 30 14.08 -3.14 -43.78
CA PHE A 30 14.54 -1.81 -44.21
C PHE A 30 15.14 -1.83 -45.62
N ALA A 31 15.80 -2.92 -46.01
CA ALA A 31 16.32 -3.12 -47.35
C ALA A 31 15.22 -3.33 -48.40
N ASP A 32 14.09 -3.92 -48.03
CA ASP A 32 13.01 -4.20 -48.98
C ASP A 32 12.02 -3.03 -49.10
N PHE A 33 11.68 -2.38 -47.98
CA PHE A 33 10.54 -1.47 -47.93
C PHE A 33 10.89 -0.01 -47.63
N VAL A 34 12.10 0.30 -47.17
CA VAL A 34 12.51 1.66 -46.78
C VAL A 34 13.95 1.97 -47.23
N GLN A 35 14.27 1.62 -48.47
CA GLN A 35 15.62 1.69 -49.05
C GLN A 35 16.27 3.07 -48.95
N GLN A 36 15.47 4.13 -49.09
CA GLN A 36 15.95 5.52 -49.14
C GLN A 36 16.18 6.13 -47.75
N ALA A 37 15.80 5.45 -46.66
CA ALA A 37 15.98 5.97 -45.31
C ALA A 37 17.42 5.79 -44.81
N ASN A 38 18.00 6.87 -44.29
CA ASN A 38 19.28 6.83 -43.57
C ASN A 38 19.11 6.19 -42.17
N ALA A 39 20.22 5.96 -41.46
CA ALA A 39 20.21 5.29 -40.15
C ALA A 39 19.29 5.99 -39.13
N ASP A 40 19.33 7.32 -39.06
CA ASP A 40 18.50 8.11 -38.14
C ASP A 40 17.00 7.99 -38.47
N GLN A 41 16.65 8.01 -39.75
CA GLN A 41 15.27 7.85 -40.22
C GLN A 41 14.73 6.44 -39.98
N ARG A 42 15.58 5.41 -40.10
CA ARG A 42 15.21 4.02 -39.76
C ARG A 42 14.97 3.87 -38.27
N LEU A 43 15.84 4.45 -37.44
CA LEU A 43 15.70 4.46 -35.99
C LEU A 43 14.42 5.21 -35.56
N ASP A 44 14.15 6.38 -36.14
CA ASP A 44 12.92 7.15 -35.91
C ASP A 44 11.66 6.35 -36.32
N LEU A 45 11.71 5.58 -37.41
CA LEU A 45 10.60 4.71 -37.80
C LEU A 45 10.35 3.59 -36.78
N LEU A 46 11.40 2.95 -36.26
CA LEU A 46 11.27 1.94 -35.20
C LEU A 46 10.66 2.55 -33.92
N PHE A 47 11.11 3.74 -33.52
CA PHE A 47 10.51 4.44 -32.38
C PHE A 47 9.03 4.75 -32.61
N LYS A 48 8.65 5.15 -33.82
CA LYS A 48 7.23 5.36 -34.17
C LYS A 48 6.42 4.07 -34.16
N PHE A 49 7.00 2.93 -34.53
CA PHE A 49 6.35 1.63 -34.41
C PHE A 49 6.11 1.27 -32.94
N ILE A 50 7.12 1.40 -32.09
CA ILE A 50 7.00 1.17 -30.64
C ILE A 50 5.88 2.06 -30.08
N GLN A 51 5.92 3.36 -30.37
CA GLN A 51 4.90 4.31 -29.92
C GLN A 51 3.48 3.92 -30.35
N TYR A 52 3.31 3.45 -31.59
CA TYR A 52 1.99 3.05 -32.08
C TYR A 52 1.50 1.77 -31.40
N VAL A 53 2.38 0.78 -31.24
CA VAL A 53 2.07 -0.48 -30.54
C VAL A 53 1.67 -0.20 -29.08
N GLU A 54 2.45 0.62 -28.37
CA GLU A 54 2.12 1.02 -26.98
C GLU A 54 0.72 1.65 -26.87
N ARG A 55 0.36 2.53 -27.81
CA ARG A 55 -0.97 3.17 -27.84
C ARG A 55 -2.08 2.21 -28.20
N GLN A 56 -1.82 1.23 -29.07
CA GLN A 56 -2.78 0.18 -29.37
C GLN A 56 -3.04 -0.68 -28.15
N VAL A 57 -2.00 -1.12 -27.44
CA VAL A 57 -2.14 -1.90 -26.20
C VAL A 57 -2.99 -1.12 -25.20
N ALA A 58 -2.64 0.15 -24.95
CA ALA A 58 -3.39 0.98 -24.01
C ALA A 58 -4.88 1.19 -24.41
N LEU A 59 -5.15 1.33 -25.72
CA LEU A 59 -6.53 1.35 -26.23
C LEU A 59 -7.26 0.03 -25.97
N PHE A 60 -6.61 -1.10 -26.27
CA PHE A 60 -7.17 -2.43 -26.04
C PHE A 60 -7.50 -2.62 -24.56
N ASP A 61 -6.61 -2.22 -23.66
CA ASP A 61 -6.85 -2.25 -22.21
C ASP A 61 -8.13 -1.47 -21.86
N SER A 62 -8.28 -0.22 -22.31
CA SER A 62 -9.50 0.58 -22.03
C SER A 62 -10.78 -0.02 -22.63
N VAL A 63 -10.69 -0.65 -23.80
CA VAL A 63 -11.84 -1.32 -24.42
C VAL A 63 -12.21 -2.59 -23.65
N GLU A 64 -11.23 -3.41 -23.31
CA GLU A 64 -11.43 -4.63 -22.53
C GLU A 64 -12.04 -4.32 -21.16
N ASP A 65 -11.50 -3.33 -20.45
CA ASP A 65 -12.02 -2.85 -19.16
C ASP A 65 -13.47 -2.36 -19.28
N SER A 66 -13.78 -1.59 -20.33
CA SER A 66 -15.15 -1.10 -20.57
C SER A 66 -16.15 -2.22 -20.89
N ALA A 67 -15.68 -3.30 -21.50
CA ALA A 67 -16.49 -4.47 -21.89
C ALA A 67 -16.48 -5.57 -20.81
N PHE A 68 -15.69 -5.42 -19.75
CA PHE A 68 -15.44 -6.47 -18.76
C PHE A 68 -16.73 -7.05 -18.18
N GLU A 69 -17.69 -6.19 -17.82
CA GLU A 69 -18.97 -6.59 -17.23
C GLU A 69 -19.91 -7.31 -18.21
N GLN A 70 -19.72 -7.07 -19.52
CA GLN A 70 -20.51 -7.72 -20.57
C GLN A 70 -19.95 -9.09 -20.93
N MET A 71 -18.63 -9.26 -20.79
CA MET A 71 -17.91 -10.50 -21.12
C MET A 71 -17.83 -11.47 -19.94
N ASN A 72 -17.95 -10.97 -18.70
CA ASN A 72 -17.79 -11.77 -17.48
C ASN A 72 -19.07 -11.74 -16.62
N ASP A 73 -19.50 -12.90 -16.12
CA ASP A 73 -20.62 -12.99 -15.18
C ASP A 73 -20.20 -12.52 -13.78
N LEU A 74 -20.42 -11.23 -13.51
CA LEU A 74 -20.13 -10.60 -12.21
C LEU A 74 -21.02 -11.11 -11.06
N SER A 75 -22.09 -11.84 -11.37
CA SER A 75 -23.02 -12.42 -10.40
C SER A 75 -22.86 -13.92 -10.22
N GLY A 76 -21.98 -14.54 -11.01
CA GLY A 76 -21.78 -15.97 -11.07
C GLY A 76 -20.95 -16.52 -9.92
N ARG A 77 -20.52 -17.77 -10.09
CA ARG A 77 -19.69 -18.48 -9.12
C ARG A 77 -18.41 -17.70 -8.83
N GLY A 78 -18.11 -17.50 -7.55
CA GLY A 78 -16.96 -16.71 -7.09
C GLY A 78 -17.29 -15.24 -6.77
N SER A 79 -18.48 -14.76 -7.16
CA SER A 79 -18.95 -13.43 -6.76
C SER A 79 -19.45 -13.39 -5.31
N MET A 80 -19.44 -12.19 -4.72
CA MET A 80 -20.03 -11.95 -3.40
C MET A 80 -21.52 -12.29 -3.37
N LYS A 81 -22.24 -11.99 -4.45
CA LYS A 81 -23.68 -12.27 -4.57
C LYS A 81 -23.98 -13.76 -4.55
N ALA A 82 -23.20 -14.57 -5.29
CA ALA A 82 -23.35 -16.02 -5.29
C ALA A 82 -23.02 -16.62 -3.91
N LEU A 83 -21.96 -16.13 -3.24
CA LEU A 83 -21.62 -16.55 -1.88
C LEU A 83 -22.76 -16.26 -0.90
N LEU A 84 -23.29 -15.03 -0.90
CA LEU A 84 -24.37 -14.64 0.01
C LEU A 84 -25.66 -15.40 -0.26
N MET A 85 -25.96 -15.70 -1.53
CA MET A 85 -27.11 -16.53 -1.91
C MET A 85 -26.95 -17.96 -1.38
N GLN A 86 -25.77 -18.56 -1.56
CA GLN A 86 -25.46 -19.91 -1.04
C GLN A 86 -25.59 -19.96 0.49
N VAL A 87 -25.00 -18.97 1.18
CA VAL A 87 -25.04 -18.91 2.65
C VAL A 87 -26.47 -18.81 3.18
N ARG A 88 -27.33 -18.04 2.51
CA ARG A 88 -28.77 -17.96 2.84
C ARG A 88 -29.52 -19.25 2.55
N GLN A 89 -29.23 -19.91 1.42
CA GLN A 89 -29.83 -21.20 1.09
C GLN A 89 -29.46 -22.29 2.10
N ASP A 90 -28.23 -22.25 2.62
CA ASP A 90 -27.72 -23.21 3.59
C ASP A 90 -28.04 -22.83 5.05
N GLY A 91 -28.64 -21.66 5.31
CA GLY A 91 -28.96 -21.16 6.65
C GLY A 91 -27.73 -20.87 7.53
N ARG A 92 -26.62 -20.42 6.92
CA ARG A 92 -25.31 -20.24 7.57
C ARG A 92 -24.93 -18.79 7.83
N GLU A 93 -25.89 -17.87 7.84
CA GLU A 93 -25.63 -16.43 8.00
C GLU A 93 -24.90 -16.11 9.31
N GLU A 94 -25.28 -16.75 10.42
CA GLU A 94 -24.64 -16.55 11.71
C GLU A 94 -23.20 -17.10 11.76
N GLU A 95 -22.93 -18.19 11.02
CA GLU A 95 -21.57 -18.71 10.87
C GLU A 95 -20.70 -17.73 10.08
N LEU A 96 -21.23 -17.18 8.98
CA LEU A 96 -20.53 -16.18 8.18
C LEU A 96 -20.28 -14.89 8.98
N LYS A 97 -21.26 -14.41 9.76
CA LYS A 97 -21.08 -13.23 10.64
C LYS A 97 -19.92 -13.42 11.61
N LYS A 98 -19.90 -14.55 12.34
CA LYS A 98 -18.79 -14.89 13.24
C LYS A 98 -17.47 -14.99 12.49
N LYS A 99 -17.47 -15.56 11.29
CA LYS A 99 -16.25 -15.66 10.49
C LYS A 99 -15.72 -14.30 10.06
N ILE A 100 -16.60 -13.37 9.71
CA ILE A 100 -16.26 -11.99 9.34
C ILE A 100 -15.65 -11.23 10.51
N GLU A 101 -15.97 -11.55 11.76
CA GLU A 101 -15.33 -10.90 12.93
C GLU A 101 -13.84 -11.25 13.05
N GLU A 102 -13.44 -12.45 12.61
CA GLU A 102 -12.06 -12.95 12.74
C GLU A 102 -11.28 -12.94 11.42
N PHE A 103 -11.96 -12.88 10.27
CA PHE A 103 -11.35 -12.89 8.95
C PHE A 103 -10.61 -11.58 8.65
N SER A 104 -9.48 -11.67 7.98
CA SER A 104 -8.76 -10.50 7.50
C SER A 104 -8.07 -10.83 6.19
N LEU A 105 -8.30 -10.00 5.18
CA LEU A 105 -7.52 -9.96 3.95
C LEU A 105 -6.61 -8.74 4.02
N ARG A 106 -5.30 -8.93 3.88
CA ARG A 106 -4.34 -7.80 3.75
C ARG A 106 -3.72 -7.82 2.36
N LEU A 107 -4.01 -6.80 1.57
CA LEU A 107 -3.42 -6.58 0.25
C LEU A 107 -2.22 -5.65 0.40
N VAL A 108 -1.02 -6.07 -0.01
CA VAL A 108 0.19 -5.25 0.08
C VAL A 108 0.54 -4.70 -1.29
N LEU A 109 0.50 -3.38 -1.44
CA LEU A 109 0.94 -2.70 -2.65
C LEU A 109 2.45 -2.55 -2.65
N THR A 110 3.08 -2.97 -3.74
CA THR A 110 4.51 -2.85 -4.01
C THR A 110 4.74 -1.96 -5.22
N ALA A 111 5.86 -1.24 -5.25
CA ALA A 111 6.26 -0.54 -6.47
C ALA A 111 6.47 -1.56 -7.60
N HIS A 112 5.98 -1.24 -8.81
CA HIS A 112 6.24 -2.08 -9.97
C HIS A 112 7.63 -1.74 -10.53
N PRO A 113 8.54 -2.70 -10.74
CA PRO A 113 9.91 -2.42 -11.22
C PRO A 113 9.97 -1.68 -12.56
N THR A 114 8.89 -1.77 -13.34
CA THR A 114 8.69 -1.11 -14.65
C THR A 114 7.24 -0.67 -14.78
N GLN A 115 6.86 0.49 -14.22
CA GLN A 115 5.51 1.00 -14.43
C GLN A 115 5.23 1.17 -15.94
N PHE A 116 4.28 0.40 -16.48
CA PHE A 116 3.99 0.34 -17.93
C PHE A 116 3.52 1.69 -18.49
N TYR A 117 2.73 2.44 -17.72
CA TYR A 117 2.16 3.73 -18.14
C TYR A 117 2.40 4.83 -17.11
N PRO A 118 2.85 6.02 -17.52
CA PRO A 118 2.99 7.15 -16.62
C PRO A 118 1.61 7.69 -16.18
N GLY A 119 1.54 8.38 -15.04
CA GLY A 119 0.30 8.91 -14.48
C GLY A 119 -0.62 9.65 -15.46
N PRO A 120 -0.10 10.54 -16.35
CA PRO A 120 -0.91 11.19 -17.37
C PRO A 120 -1.60 10.22 -18.33
N VAL A 121 -0.94 9.11 -18.69
CA VAL A 121 -1.53 8.08 -19.56
C VAL A 121 -2.63 7.33 -18.82
N LEU A 122 -2.39 6.91 -17.57
CA LEU A 122 -3.41 6.25 -16.73
C LEU A 122 -4.67 7.10 -16.57
N GLY A 123 -4.51 8.41 -16.38
CA GLY A 123 -5.64 9.35 -16.33
C GLY A 123 -6.47 9.35 -17.62
N ILE A 124 -5.80 9.40 -18.78
CA ILE A 124 -6.46 9.33 -20.09
C ILE A 124 -7.18 8.00 -20.27
N LEU A 125 -6.58 6.87 -19.88
CA LEU A 125 -7.20 5.54 -20.01
C LEU A 125 -8.45 5.40 -19.14
N THR A 126 -8.41 5.95 -17.92
CA THR A 126 -9.58 5.96 -17.02
C THR A 126 -10.73 6.79 -17.60
N ASP A 127 -10.43 7.95 -18.16
CA ASP A 127 -11.44 8.80 -18.79
C ASP A 127 -11.95 8.18 -20.10
N LEU A 128 -11.07 7.49 -20.84
CA LEU A 128 -11.43 6.78 -22.07
C LEU A 128 -12.38 5.62 -21.79
N GLU A 129 -12.10 4.81 -20.76
CA GLU A 129 -13.00 3.74 -20.31
C GLU A 129 -14.41 4.29 -20.01
N ARG A 130 -14.48 5.40 -19.25
CA ARG A 130 -15.75 6.07 -18.91
C ARG A 130 -16.48 6.56 -20.16
N ALA A 131 -15.76 7.19 -21.09
CA ALA A 131 -16.33 7.69 -22.34
C ALA A 131 -16.84 6.55 -23.24
N ILE A 132 -16.12 5.42 -23.30
CA ILE A 132 -16.55 4.20 -24.00
C ILE A 132 -17.82 3.64 -23.38
N ARG A 133 -17.86 3.47 -22.05
CA ARG A 133 -19.07 3.00 -21.33
C ARG A 133 -20.27 3.92 -21.55
N ALA A 134 -20.05 5.23 -21.60
CA ALA A 134 -21.09 6.23 -21.87
C ALA A 134 -21.46 6.37 -23.37
N ASN A 135 -20.77 5.65 -24.25
CA ASN A 135 -20.90 5.74 -25.71
C ASN A 135 -20.74 7.18 -26.26
N SER A 136 -19.80 7.93 -25.67
CA SER A 136 -19.53 9.33 -25.98
C SER A 136 -18.46 9.46 -27.07
N LEU A 137 -18.85 9.36 -28.34
CA LEU A 137 -17.92 9.35 -29.48
C LEU A 137 -17.03 10.60 -29.57
N GLU A 138 -17.56 11.77 -29.18
CA GLU A 138 -16.81 13.02 -29.20
C GLU A 138 -15.68 13.02 -28.16
N GLU A 139 -15.99 12.60 -26.92
CA GLU A 139 -14.99 12.49 -25.85
C GLU A 139 -13.96 11.40 -26.16
N ILE A 140 -14.39 10.25 -26.67
CA ILE A 140 -13.49 9.18 -27.11
C ILE A 140 -12.49 9.73 -28.12
N ASN A 141 -12.96 10.40 -29.18
CA ASN A 141 -12.06 10.96 -30.20
C ASN A 141 -11.08 12.00 -29.61
N LEU A 142 -11.55 12.87 -28.71
CA LEU A 142 -10.70 13.85 -28.04
C LEU A 142 -9.62 13.20 -27.18
N LEU A 143 -9.98 12.19 -26.38
CA LEU A 143 -9.06 11.45 -25.50
C LEU A 143 -8.05 10.63 -26.31
N LEU A 144 -8.44 10.06 -27.45
CA LEU A 144 -7.51 9.40 -28.38
C LEU A 144 -6.51 10.36 -28.99
N LEU A 145 -6.94 11.56 -29.38
CA LEU A 145 -6.03 12.61 -29.87
C LEU A 145 -5.06 13.08 -28.77
N GLN A 146 -5.54 13.17 -27.53
CA GLN A 146 -4.70 13.47 -26.37
C GLN A 146 -3.67 12.35 -26.13
N LEU A 147 -4.11 11.09 -26.09
CA LEU A 147 -3.24 9.92 -25.94
C LEU A 147 -2.16 9.87 -27.04
N GLY A 148 -2.55 10.22 -28.27
CA GLY A 148 -1.62 10.33 -29.39
C GLY A 148 -0.48 11.32 -29.16
N LYS A 149 -0.72 12.41 -28.41
CA LYS A 149 0.25 13.47 -28.10
C LYS A 149 0.96 13.32 -26.76
N THR A 150 0.49 12.44 -25.87
CA THR A 150 1.09 12.20 -24.56
C THR A 150 2.26 11.21 -24.67
N ALA A 151 3.34 11.45 -23.94
CA ALA A 151 4.50 10.57 -23.88
C ALA A 151 4.23 9.36 -22.97
N PHE A 152 4.66 8.17 -23.41
CA PHE A 152 4.54 6.91 -22.65
C PHE A 152 5.80 6.60 -21.82
N ILE A 153 6.88 7.35 -22.04
CA ILE A 153 8.16 7.19 -21.34
C ILE A 153 8.43 8.47 -20.56
N ASN A 154 8.70 8.33 -19.27
CA ASN A 154 9.20 9.42 -18.45
C ASN A 154 10.65 9.72 -18.86
N ARG A 155 10.98 11.00 -19.07
CA ARG A 155 12.35 11.42 -19.43
C ARG A 155 13.34 11.18 -18.29
N GLU A 156 12.85 11.15 -17.05
CA GLU A 156 13.61 10.93 -15.83
C GLU A 156 13.02 9.72 -15.09
N LYS A 157 13.88 8.96 -14.41
CA LYS A 157 13.42 7.86 -13.54
C LYS A 157 12.61 8.45 -12.39
N PRO A 158 11.44 7.88 -12.05
CA PRO A 158 10.64 8.38 -10.93
C PRO A 158 11.44 8.27 -9.63
N THR A 159 11.27 9.23 -8.73
CA THR A 159 11.78 9.10 -7.36
C THR A 159 10.92 8.08 -6.60
N PRO A 160 11.42 7.48 -5.49
CA PRO A 160 10.59 6.59 -4.67
C PRO A 160 9.31 7.26 -4.14
N TYR A 161 9.33 8.59 -3.98
CA TYR A 161 8.14 9.36 -3.63
C TYR A 161 7.15 9.42 -4.81
N ASP A 162 7.61 9.59 -6.04
CA ASP A 162 6.73 9.61 -7.23
C ASP A 162 6.06 8.25 -7.45
N GLU A 163 6.79 7.16 -7.24
CA GLU A 163 6.23 5.80 -7.27
C GLU A 163 5.11 5.62 -6.23
N ALA A 164 5.35 6.09 -5.01
CA ALA A 164 4.35 6.08 -3.95
C ALA A 164 3.11 6.93 -4.30
N VAL A 165 3.31 8.13 -4.87
CA VAL A 165 2.21 9.00 -5.32
C VAL A 165 1.39 8.34 -6.42
N SER A 166 2.04 7.65 -7.36
CA SER A 166 1.36 6.91 -8.42
C SER A 166 0.46 5.81 -7.84
N LEU A 167 0.93 5.06 -6.84
CA LEU A 167 0.13 4.02 -6.20
C LEU A 167 -0.97 4.58 -5.28
N CYS A 168 -0.78 5.78 -4.72
CA CYS A 168 -1.85 6.48 -3.99
C CYS A 168 -3.05 6.79 -4.89
N TRP A 169 -2.85 6.98 -6.20
CA TRP A 169 -3.98 7.16 -7.13
C TRP A 169 -4.91 5.95 -7.14
N PHE A 170 -4.38 4.72 -7.16
CA PHE A 170 -5.17 3.50 -7.09
C PHE A 170 -5.88 3.36 -5.74
N LEU A 171 -5.23 3.79 -4.64
CA LEU A 171 -5.88 3.84 -3.33
C LEU A 171 -7.12 4.73 -3.36
N GLU A 172 -6.99 5.95 -3.88
CA GLU A 172 -8.05 6.97 -3.90
C GLU A 172 -9.21 6.65 -4.85
N ASN A 173 -8.92 6.02 -6.00
CA ASN A 173 -9.88 5.86 -7.09
C ASN A 173 -10.39 4.44 -7.27
N VAL A 174 -9.64 3.43 -6.81
CA VAL A 174 -10.02 2.02 -6.96
C VAL A 174 -10.28 1.40 -5.59
N PHE A 175 -9.25 1.24 -4.75
CA PHE A 175 -9.38 0.48 -3.50
C PHE A 175 -10.34 1.11 -2.50
N TYR A 176 -10.38 2.45 -2.39
CA TYR A 176 -11.30 3.14 -1.49
C TYR A 176 -12.77 2.82 -1.81
N GLU A 177 -13.13 2.81 -3.09
CA GLU A 177 -14.50 2.51 -3.53
C GLU A 177 -14.78 1.00 -3.51
N SER A 178 -13.87 0.16 -4.00
CA SER A 178 -14.07 -1.29 -4.05
C SER A 178 -14.20 -1.90 -2.65
N ILE A 179 -13.31 -1.58 -1.72
CA ILE A 179 -13.35 -2.10 -0.35
C ILE A 179 -14.59 -1.57 0.38
N GLY A 180 -14.90 -0.29 0.23
CA GLY A 180 -16.09 0.31 0.81
C GLY A 180 -17.37 -0.35 0.31
N SER A 181 -17.47 -0.62 -0.99
CA SER A 181 -18.61 -1.31 -1.61
C SER A 181 -18.75 -2.75 -1.12
N ILE A 182 -17.65 -3.51 -1.08
CA ILE A 182 -17.65 -4.89 -0.58
C ILE A 182 -18.13 -4.94 0.87
N ALA A 183 -17.59 -4.06 1.73
CA ALA A 183 -17.94 -4.03 3.14
C ALA A 183 -19.40 -3.59 3.37
N ALA A 184 -19.89 -2.61 2.60
CA ALA A 184 -21.28 -2.19 2.64
C ALA A 184 -22.24 -3.30 2.16
N GLN A 185 -21.88 -4.07 1.13
CA GLN A 185 -22.66 -5.21 0.68
C GLN A 185 -22.74 -6.30 1.75
N LEU A 186 -21.62 -6.63 2.40
CA LEU A 186 -21.59 -7.60 3.50
C LEU A 186 -22.44 -7.12 4.69
N GLN A 187 -22.32 -5.85 5.06
CA GLN A 187 -23.11 -5.27 6.15
C GLN A 187 -24.60 -5.32 5.85
N SER A 188 -25.02 -4.91 4.65
CA SER A 188 -26.43 -4.95 4.25
C SER A 188 -26.96 -6.38 4.14
N ALA A 189 -26.17 -7.30 3.61
CA ALA A 189 -26.62 -8.67 3.37
C ALA A 189 -26.76 -9.50 4.65
N LEU A 190 -25.92 -9.23 5.66
CA LEU A 190 -25.92 -9.93 6.94
C LEU A 190 -26.63 -9.15 8.05
N ASN A 191 -26.85 -7.85 7.86
CA ASN A 191 -27.50 -6.97 8.83
C ASN A 191 -26.82 -7.01 10.23
N PHE A 192 -25.48 -6.98 10.26
CA PHE A 192 -24.76 -6.82 11.53
C PHE A 192 -24.78 -5.35 11.98
N GLN A 193 -24.82 -5.13 13.30
CA GLN A 193 -24.81 -3.79 13.88
C GLN A 193 -23.45 -3.14 13.70
N LEU A 194 -23.43 -1.86 13.32
CA LEU A 194 -22.18 -1.13 13.11
C LEU A 194 -21.41 -0.91 14.41
N GLU A 195 -22.15 -0.76 15.51
CA GLU A 195 -21.63 -0.65 16.86
C GLU A 195 -20.84 -1.92 17.22
N ASP A 196 -21.39 -3.09 16.88
CA ASP A 196 -20.81 -4.41 17.15
C ASP A 196 -19.71 -4.81 16.15
N PHE A 197 -19.61 -4.12 15.01
CA PHE A 197 -18.58 -4.39 14.02
C PHE A 197 -17.19 -3.99 14.54
N ALA A 198 -16.56 -4.93 15.24
CA ALA A 198 -15.26 -4.81 15.86
C ALA A 198 -14.10 -5.01 14.87
N ASN A 199 -14.34 -5.71 13.75
CA ASN A 199 -13.29 -6.03 12.79
C ASN A 199 -12.91 -4.85 11.88
N LYS A 200 -12.07 -3.96 12.41
CA LYS A 200 -11.47 -2.85 11.67
C LYS A 200 -10.50 -3.29 10.56
N ARG A 201 -10.23 -4.59 10.39
CA ARG A 201 -9.23 -5.14 9.45
C ARG A 201 -9.81 -6.19 8.50
N LEU A 202 -11.12 -6.15 8.24
CA LEU A 202 -11.77 -7.08 7.32
C LEU A 202 -11.04 -7.14 5.97
N ILE A 203 -10.77 -5.97 5.40
CA ILE A 203 -9.85 -5.78 4.28
C ILE A 203 -8.92 -4.64 4.67
N ALA A 204 -7.64 -4.93 4.81
CA ALA A 204 -6.59 -3.97 5.14
C ALA A 204 -5.63 -3.82 3.95
N ILE A 205 -4.99 -2.66 3.85
CA ILE A 205 -3.99 -2.40 2.83
C ILE A 205 -2.63 -2.21 3.50
N GLY A 206 -1.62 -2.96 3.05
CA GLY A 206 -0.21 -2.69 3.30
C GLY A 206 0.40 -1.89 2.15
N PHE A 207 1.43 -1.12 2.46
CA PHE A 207 2.07 -0.24 1.50
C PHE A 207 3.59 -0.32 1.70
N TRP A 208 4.31 -0.69 0.64
CA TRP A 208 5.77 -0.75 0.63
C TRP A 208 6.47 0.45 -0.02
N PRO A 209 5.91 1.14 -1.03
CA PRO A 209 6.57 2.30 -1.62
C PRO A 209 6.90 3.35 -0.56
N GLY A 210 8.16 3.74 -0.45
CA GLY A 210 8.65 4.65 0.59
C GLY A 210 8.95 4.03 1.96
N GLY A 211 8.61 2.74 2.18
CA GLY A 211 8.93 1.97 3.39
C GLY A 211 9.94 0.85 3.17
N ASP A 212 9.91 0.21 1.99
CA ASP A 212 10.89 -0.80 1.58
C ASP A 212 12.20 -0.13 1.11
N ARG A 213 13.24 -0.32 1.91
CA ARG A 213 14.58 0.24 1.69
C ARG A 213 15.63 -0.84 1.47
N ASP A 214 15.21 -2.10 1.42
CA ASP A 214 16.12 -3.20 1.13
C ASP A 214 16.65 -3.06 -0.31
N GLY A 215 17.98 -3.07 -0.45
CA GLY A 215 18.66 -2.85 -1.72
C GLY A 215 18.48 -1.45 -2.35
N ASN A 216 17.71 -0.54 -1.74
CA ASN A 216 17.40 0.77 -2.32
C ASN A 216 17.77 1.95 -1.39
N PRO A 217 18.96 2.57 -1.57
CA PRO A 217 19.42 3.66 -0.72
C PRO A 217 18.63 4.97 -0.91
N PHE A 218 17.83 5.08 -1.97
CA PHE A 218 17.02 6.27 -2.24
C PHE A 218 15.75 6.31 -1.38
N VAL A 219 15.38 5.22 -0.70
CA VAL A 219 14.26 5.20 0.25
C VAL A 219 14.77 5.63 1.63
N THR A 220 14.81 6.95 1.82
CA THR A 220 15.24 7.57 3.08
C THR A 220 14.09 7.71 4.06
N SER A 221 14.42 7.89 5.34
CA SER A 221 13.47 8.15 6.42
C SER A 221 12.62 9.41 6.19
N GLU A 222 13.17 10.42 5.52
CA GLU A 222 12.42 11.60 5.10
C GLU A 222 11.34 11.23 4.06
N ILE A 223 11.68 10.42 3.05
CA ILE A 223 10.72 9.93 2.07
C ILE A 223 9.64 9.08 2.74
N THR A 224 10.01 8.21 3.68
CA THR A 224 9.06 7.41 4.47
C THR A 224 8.02 8.31 5.18
N LEU A 225 8.46 9.38 5.84
CA LEU A 225 7.56 10.36 6.46
C LEU A 225 6.66 11.06 5.44
N ARG A 226 7.24 11.53 4.32
CA ARG A 226 6.47 12.20 3.26
C ARG A 226 5.41 11.29 2.65
N VAL A 227 5.70 10.01 2.46
CA VAL A 227 4.72 9.03 1.96
C VAL A 227 3.62 8.80 2.99
N ALA A 228 3.94 8.64 4.27
CA ALA A 228 2.94 8.51 5.33
C ALA A 228 2.01 9.74 5.40
N ASP A 229 2.54 10.94 5.19
CA ASP A 229 1.76 12.18 5.10
C ASP A 229 0.87 12.20 3.86
N ARG A 230 1.39 11.77 2.70
CA ARG A 230 0.62 11.68 1.45
C ARG A 230 -0.54 10.68 1.53
N LEU A 231 -0.33 9.53 2.18
CA LEU A 231 -1.36 8.53 2.46
C LEU A 231 -2.46 9.12 3.34
N ARG A 232 -2.07 9.79 4.43
CA ARG A 232 -3.01 10.46 5.35
C ARG A 232 -3.81 11.57 4.64
N GLU A 233 -3.15 12.39 3.83
CA GLU A 233 -3.82 13.42 3.04
C GLU A 233 -4.82 12.80 2.05
N GLY A 234 -4.42 11.72 1.37
CA GLY A 234 -5.27 10.99 0.42
C GLY A 234 -6.57 10.50 1.05
N ILE A 235 -6.52 9.88 2.23
CA ILE A 235 -7.74 9.38 2.87
C ILE A 235 -8.67 10.51 3.31
N PHE A 236 -8.16 11.64 3.79
CA PHE A 236 -9.01 12.77 4.15
C PHE A 236 -9.65 13.44 2.92
N LYS A 237 -8.98 13.45 1.77
CA LYS A 237 -9.59 13.88 0.50
C LYS A 237 -10.77 12.98 0.12
N CYS A 238 -10.61 11.66 0.25
CA CYS A 238 -11.68 10.69 0.05
C CYS A 238 -12.84 10.90 1.03
N TYR A 239 -12.56 11.07 2.32
CA TYR A 239 -13.60 11.33 3.32
C TYR A 239 -14.34 12.64 3.08
N HIS A 240 -13.63 13.71 2.73
CA HIS A 240 -14.26 14.98 2.39
C HIS A 240 -15.18 14.86 1.16
N ARG A 241 -14.77 14.09 0.13
CA ARG A 241 -15.62 13.81 -1.05
C ARG A 241 -16.93 13.11 -0.67
N ASP A 242 -16.85 12.10 0.20
CA ASP A 242 -18.02 11.35 0.66
C ASP A 242 -18.92 12.22 1.57
N LEU A 243 -18.34 12.98 2.49
CA LEU A 243 -19.06 13.91 3.37
C LEU A 243 -19.79 15.01 2.59
N ARG A 244 -19.16 15.55 1.53
CA ARG A 244 -19.80 16.53 0.65
C ARG A 244 -21.02 15.93 -0.07
N SER A 245 -20.96 14.66 -0.43
CA SER A 245 -22.10 13.94 -1.02
C SER A 245 -23.19 13.69 0.01
N LEU A 246 -22.83 13.28 1.23
CA LEU A 246 -23.75 13.08 2.35
C LEU A 246 -24.46 14.38 2.74
N ARG A 247 -23.74 15.50 2.85
CA ARG A 247 -24.33 16.80 3.20
C ARG A 247 -25.42 17.24 2.23
N ARG A 248 -25.33 16.88 0.94
CA ARG A 248 -26.38 17.16 -0.06
C ARG A 248 -27.65 16.31 0.13
N ARG A 249 -27.62 15.30 1.00
CA ARG A 249 -28.74 14.40 1.29
C ARG A 249 -29.27 14.59 2.71
N LEU A 250 -28.37 14.78 3.66
CA LEU A 250 -28.65 14.93 5.09
C LEU A 250 -28.98 16.40 5.43
N THR A 251 -30.03 16.94 4.81
CA THR A 251 -30.45 18.35 4.94
C THR A 251 -31.50 18.55 6.04
N PHE A 252 -31.72 17.55 6.89
CA PHE A 252 -32.79 17.54 7.88
C PHE A 252 -32.47 18.42 9.09
N GLN A 253 -33.50 18.92 9.76
CA GLN A 253 -33.37 19.86 10.86
C GLN A 253 -32.45 19.31 11.97
N GLY A 254 -31.35 20.01 12.22
CA GLY A 254 -30.38 19.70 13.25
C GLY A 254 -29.51 18.48 12.96
N VAL A 255 -29.66 17.84 11.80
CA VAL A 255 -28.67 16.94 11.19
C VAL A 255 -27.76 17.74 10.26
N ASP A 256 -28.34 18.68 9.51
CA ASP A 256 -27.68 19.60 8.60
C ASP A 256 -26.46 20.31 9.21
N LYS A 257 -26.60 20.80 10.45
CA LYS A 257 -25.49 21.43 11.17
C LYS A 257 -24.40 20.43 11.57
N LEU A 258 -24.79 19.26 12.08
CA LEU A 258 -23.85 18.24 12.53
C LEU A 258 -23.00 17.73 11.35
N ILE A 259 -23.62 17.41 10.22
CA ILE A 259 -22.89 16.95 9.03
C ILE A 259 -22.02 18.05 8.44
N PHE A 260 -22.44 19.32 8.52
CA PHE A 260 -21.63 20.46 8.12
C PHE A 260 -20.38 20.61 9.00
N ASP A 261 -20.53 20.53 10.32
CA ASP A 261 -19.40 20.64 11.27
C ASP A 261 -18.39 19.51 11.03
N VAL A 262 -18.86 18.28 10.79
CA VAL A 262 -18.00 17.13 10.43
C VAL A 262 -17.30 17.33 9.09
N GLU A 263 -18.01 17.79 8.05
CA GLU A 263 -17.41 18.08 6.72
C GLU A 263 -16.30 19.15 6.85
N GLN A 264 -16.54 20.23 7.60
CA GLN A 264 -15.55 21.29 7.81
C GLN A 264 -14.34 20.80 8.59
N ALA A 265 -14.55 19.98 9.61
CA ALA A 265 -13.47 19.39 10.38
C ALA A 265 -12.56 18.53 9.49
N VAL A 266 -13.14 17.66 8.67
CA VAL A 266 -12.40 16.80 7.74
C VAL A 266 -11.75 17.61 6.61
N TYR A 267 -12.40 18.66 6.11
CA TYR A 267 -11.80 19.59 5.14
C TYR A 267 -10.54 20.25 5.70
N SER A 268 -10.58 20.72 6.95
CA SER A 268 -9.42 21.33 7.61
C SER A 268 -8.25 20.34 7.74
N MET A 269 -8.55 19.08 8.06
CA MET A 269 -7.55 18.01 8.13
C MET A 269 -6.96 17.65 6.76
N ALA A 270 -7.76 17.74 5.69
CA ALA A 270 -7.31 17.44 4.33
C ALA A 270 -6.46 18.55 3.71
N PHE A 271 -6.79 19.83 3.94
CA PHE A 271 -6.24 20.95 3.16
C PHE A 271 -5.60 22.07 3.99
N ALA A 272 -5.96 22.21 5.28
CA ALA A 272 -5.50 23.33 6.11
C ALA A 272 -4.51 22.91 7.20
N GLY A 273 -4.17 21.61 7.30
CA GLY A 273 -3.22 21.09 8.28
C GLY A 273 -3.70 21.14 9.74
N GLY A 274 -4.97 21.47 9.98
CA GLY A 274 -5.55 21.56 11.32
C GLY A 274 -6.04 20.19 11.81
N ALA A 275 -5.49 19.70 12.92
CA ALA A 275 -6.00 18.48 13.56
C ALA A 275 -7.28 18.79 14.35
N GLN A 276 -8.44 18.46 13.78
CA GLN A 276 -9.76 18.62 14.44
C GLN A 276 -10.17 17.36 15.20
N TYR A 277 -9.78 16.19 14.70
CA TYR A 277 -9.94 14.90 15.37
C TYR A 277 -8.58 14.29 15.71
N ALA A 278 -8.43 13.83 16.95
CA ALA A 278 -7.24 13.13 17.42
C ALA A 278 -7.22 11.65 17.00
N SER A 279 -8.39 11.05 16.77
CA SER A 279 -8.50 9.65 16.35
C SER A 279 -9.72 9.40 15.46
N PRO A 280 -9.73 8.31 14.66
CA PRO A 280 -10.90 7.90 13.90
C PRO A 280 -12.13 7.67 14.76
N ASP A 281 -11.96 7.18 16.00
CA ASP A 281 -13.07 6.90 16.90
C ASP A 281 -13.82 8.19 17.30
N GLN A 282 -13.15 9.35 17.38
CA GLN A 282 -13.83 10.63 17.63
C GLN A 282 -14.72 11.05 16.45
N LEU A 283 -14.22 10.91 15.22
CA LEU A 283 -15.02 11.14 14.01
C LEU A 283 -16.21 10.17 13.95
N ILE A 284 -15.98 8.90 14.21
CA ILE A 284 -17.02 7.87 14.24
C ILE A 284 -18.09 8.20 15.29
N ASN A 285 -17.71 8.68 16.48
CA ASN A 285 -18.66 9.08 17.51
C ASN A 285 -19.57 10.24 17.05
N ASP A 286 -19.04 11.22 16.34
CA ASP A 286 -19.86 12.31 15.78
C ASP A 286 -20.79 11.81 14.66
N LEU A 287 -20.32 10.89 13.82
CA LEU A 287 -21.17 10.23 12.82
C LEU A 287 -22.29 9.40 13.48
N PHE A 288 -22.03 8.75 14.61
CA PHE A 288 -23.06 8.02 15.36
C PHE A 288 -24.11 8.96 15.98
N LYS A 289 -23.75 10.18 16.39
CA LYS A 289 -24.75 11.19 16.82
C LYS A 289 -25.69 11.56 15.66
N ILE A 290 -25.14 11.73 14.46
CA ILE A 290 -25.94 11.97 13.25
C ILE A 290 -26.86 10.78 12.98
N ARG A 291 -26.30 9.56 13.06
CA ARG A 291 -27.01 8.29 12.88
C ARG A 291 -28.20 8.16 13.83
N GLU A 292 -27.97 8.39 15.12
CA GLU A 292 -29.00 8.33 16.16
C GLU A 292 -30.15 9.30 15.86
N LYS A 293 -29.81 10.53 15.45
CA LYS A 293 -30.81 11.55 15.10
C LYS A 293 -31.62 11.18 13.86
N LEU A 294 -30.98 10.62 12.83
CA LEU A 294 -31.69 10.12 11.65
C LEU A 294 -32.71 9.03 12.02
N ILE A 295 -32.33 8.09 12.89
CA ILE A 295 -33.21 6.99 13.32
C ILE A 295 -34.37 7.52 14.16
N LYS A 296 -34.11 8.42 15.11
CA LYS A 296 -35.12 8.89 16.07
C LYS A 296 -36.08 9.93 15.51
N GLU A 297 -35.60 10.81 14.62
CA GLU A 297 -36.33 12.01 14.22
C GLU A 297 -36.67 12.06 12.72
N HIS A 298 -36.02 11.25 11.88
CA HIS A 298 -36.11 11.35 10.41
C HIS A 298 -36.28 9.99 9.71
N ASP A 299 -36.87 9.01 10.39
CA ASP A 299 -37.22 7.67 9.88
C ASP A 299 -36.05 6.90 9.21
N GLY A 300 -34.80 7.22 9.57
CA GLY A 300 -33.62 6.60 8.99
C GLY A 300 -33.38 6.96 7.52
N LEU A 301 -33.90 8.08 7.02
CA LEU A 301 -33.65 8.52 5.63
C LEU A 301 -32.14 8.66 5.35
N PHE A 302 -31.68 8.02 4.26
CA PHE A 302 -30.27 7.95 3.85
C PHE A 302 -29.32 7.30 4.87
N LEU A 303 -29.83 6.57 5.86
CA LEU A 303 -29.04 5.89 6.88
C LEU A 303 -28.00 4.94 6.27
N ASN A 304 -28.35 4.22 5.21
CA ASN A 304 -27.44 3.32 4.50
C ASN A 304 -26.20 4.02 3.91
N GLN A 305 -26.33 5.28 3.46
CA GLN A 305 -25.19 6.04 2.94
C GLN A 305 -24.26 6.49 4.07
N LEU A 306 -24.83 6.90 5.21
CA LEU A 306 -24.05 7.24 6.40
C LEU A 306 -23.36 6.00 6.97
N ASP A 307 -24.06 4.88 7.06
CA ASP A 307 -23.55 3.60 7.55
C ASP A 307 -22.39 3.10 6.68
N ALA A 308 -22.51 3.18 5.34
CA ALA A 308 -21.42 2.87 4.42
C ALA A 308 -20.19 3.76 4.65
N PHE A 309 -20.38 5.06 4.93
CA PHE A 309 -19.28 5.96 5.24
C PHE A 309 -18.62 5.63 6.59
N ILE A 310 -19.39 5.33 7.64
CA ILE A 310 -18.86 4.90 8.94
C ILE A 310 -17.98 3.65 8.79
N ILE A 311 -18.41 2.68 7.96
CA ILE A 311 -17.61 1.48 7.66
C ILE A 311 -16.29 1.87 7.00
N LYS A 312 -16.30 2.76 6.00
CA LYS A 312 -15.06 3.24 5.37
C LYS A 312 -14.12 3.87 6.40
N VAL A 313 -14.62 4.71 7.31
CA VAL A 313 -13.80 5.30 8.39
C VAL A 313 -13.23 4.23 9.33
N LYS A 314 -14.01 3.20 9.69
CA LYS A 314 -13.54 2.07 10.51
C LYS A 314 -12.42 1.27 9.84
N LEU A 315 -12.51 1.05 8.53
CA LEU A 315 -11.55 0.22 7.76
C LEU A 315 -10.25 0.98 7.45
N PHE A 316 -10.35 2.22 6.96
CA PHE A 316 -9.18 2.98 6.49
C PHE A 316 -8.52 3.85 7.56
N GLY A 317 -9.24 4.18 8.65
CA GLY A 317 -8.73 5.02 9.73
C GLY A 317 -8.20 6.37 9.22
N PHE A 318 -7.16 6.90 9.86
CA PHE A 318 -6.47 8.15 9.47
C PHE A 318 -5.11 7.89 8.81
N TYR A 319 -4.95 6.72 8.19
CA TYR A 319 -3.67 6.29 7.61
C TYR A 319 -3.79 5.75 6.18
N PHE A 320 -5.00 5.45 5.69
CA PHE A 320 -5.30 4.87 4.37
C PHE A 320 -4.77 3.45 4.17
N ALA A 321 -3.45 3.29 4.20
CA ALA A 321 -2.73 2.03 4.08
C ALA A 321 -1.59 2.00 5.09
N SER A 322 -1.30 0.82 5.65
CA SER A 322 -0.24 0.65 6.62
C SER A 322 1.12 0.62 5.92
N LEU A 323 1.97 1.60 6.19
CA LEU A 323 3.33 1.66 5.65
C LEU A 323 4.24 0.68 6.39
N ASP A 324 4.68 -0.37 5.70
CA ASP A 324 5.59 -1.37 6.26
C ASP A 324 7.03 -0.92 6.05
N ILE A 325 7.87 -1.00 7.09
CA ILE A 325 9.30 -0.73 6.97
C ILE A 325 10.01 -2.06 6.69
N ARG A 326 10.88 -2.13 5.69
CA ARG A 326 11.64 -3.34 5.37
C ARG A 326 13.12 -3.04 5.21
N GLN A 327 13.99 -3.84 5.84
CA GLN A 327 15.44 -3.69 5.73
C GLN A 327 16.16 -5.03 5.93
N ASP A 328 17.34 -5.18 5.33
CA ASP A 328 18.19 -6.37 5.43
C ASP A 328 18.86 -6.53 6.80
N SER A 329 18.94 -7.77 7.32
CA SER A 329 19.54 -8.11 8.62
C SER A 329 20.98 -7.61 8.81
N ARG A 330 21.79 -7.58 7.75
CA ARG A 330 23.19 -7.11 7.78
C ARG A 330 23.27 -5.62 8.06
N ARG A 331 22.26 -4.87 7.61
CA ARG A 331 22.14 -3.42 7.82
C ARG A 331 21.86 -3.13 9.30
N HIS A 332 21.06 -3.95 9.99
CA HIS A 332 20.87 -3.86 11.44
C HIS A 332 22.14 -4.21 12.22
N THR A 333 22.84 -5.26 11.79
CA THR A 333 24.12 -5.67 12.41
C THR A 333 25.15 -4.53 12.36
N ALA A 334 25.35 -3.93 11.18
CA ALA A 334 26.25 -2.80 11.01
C ALA A 334 25.82 -1.58 11.84
N ALA A 335 24.51 -1.30 11.93
CA ALA A 335 23.99 -0.22 12.77
C ALA A 335 24.30 -0.46 14.26
N TRP A 336 24.13 -1.70 14.75
CA TRP A 336 24.50 -2.06 16.12
C TRP A 336 26.00 -1.90 16.38
N HIS A 337 26.87 -2.32 15.46
CA HIS A 337 28.31 -2.15 15.61
C HIS A 337 28.70 -0.68 15.76
N ALA A 338 28.16 0.19 14.91
CA ALA A 338 28.40 1.63 14.98
C ALA A 338 27.90 2.22 16.32
N LEU A 339 26.67 1.88 16.72
CA LEU A 339 26.08 2.34 17.99
C LEU A 339 26.90 1.88 19.20
N LEU A 340 27.32 0.62 19.26
CA LEU A 340 28.12 0.08 20.35
C LEU A 340 29.49 0.76 20.45
N ASN A 341 30.16 1.01 19.31
CA ASN A 341 31.43 1.73 19.29
C ASN A 341 31.29 3.18 19.75
N GLN A 342 30.23 3.88 19.31
CA GLN A 342 29.92 5.25 19.73
C GLN A 342 29.66 5.31 21.24
N LEU A 343 28.78 4.44 21.74
CA LEU A 343 28.42 4.39 23.16
C LEU A 343 29.57 3.89 24.05
N HIS A 344 30.46 3.04 23.53
CA HIS A 344 31.68 2.63 24.23
C HIS A 344 32.62 3.81 24.46
N THR A 345 32.78 4.67 23.46
CA THR A 345 33.60 5.90 23.56
C THR A 345 33.04 6.84 24.64
N ALA A 346 31.71 6.83 24.82
CA ALA A 346 31.03 7.56 25.90
C ALA A 346 31.05 6.83 27.27
N GLY A 347 31.69 5.66 27.38
CA GLY A 347 31.79 4.87 28.62
C GLY A 347 30.49 4.15 29.03
N ILE A 348 29.51 4.02 28.12
CA ILE A 348 28.17 3.51 28.42
C ILE A 348 28.11 1.98 28.26
N THR A 349 28.86 1.42 27.31
CA THR A 349 28.67 0.02 26.91
C THR A 349 29.95 -0.61 26.33
N HIS A 350 29.91 -1.88 25.94
CA HIS A 350 31.02 -2.55 25.25
C HIS A 350 31.09 -2.13 23.78
N ASN A 351 32.29 -2.20 23.19
CA ASN A 351 32.44 -2.00 21.76
C ASN A 351 31.96 -3.22 20.95
N ALA A 352 31.90 -3.06 19.63
CA ALA A 352 31.43 -4.10 18.71
C ALA A 352 32.27 -5.39 18.77
N ASN A 353 33.60 -5.28 18.94
CA ASN A 353 34.48 -6.45 18.98
C ASN A 353 34.22 -7.33 20.21
N THR A 354 34.03 -6.70 21.37
CA THR A 354 33.66 -7.42 22.60
C THR A 354 32.28 -8.06 22.46
N PHE A 355 31.33 -7.39 21.78
CA PHE A 355 30.01 -7.95 21.50
C PHE A 355 30.08 -9.18 20.58
N GLU A 356 30.85 -9.14 19.50
CA GLU A 356 30.97 -10.26 18.56
C GLU A 356 31.73 -11.47 19.13
N ALA A 357 32.52 -11.27 20.19
CA ALA A 357 33.15 -12.38 20.91
C ALA A 357 32.16 -13.22 21.76
N LEU A 358 30.94 -12.72 21.99
CA LEU A 358 29.91 -13.41 22.75
C LEU A 358 29.20 -14.49 21.90
N THR A 359 28.76 -15.55 22.56
CA THR A 359 27.84 -16.54 21.94
C THR A 359 26.52 -15.88 21.55
N GLU A 360 25.75 -16.47 20.62
CA GLU A 360 24.46 -15.90 20.21
C GLU A 360 23.47 -15.67 21.38
N PRO A 361 23.26 -16.63 22.31
CA PRO A 361 22.41 -16.38 23.48
C PRO A 361 22.89 -15.21 24.34
N GLN A 362 24.22 -15.09 24.55
CA GLN A 362 24.80 -13.97 25.29
C GLN A 362 24.63 -12.64 24.55
N ARG A 363 24.69 -12.62 23.21
CA ARG A 363 24.41 -11.43 22.40
C ARG A 363 22.96 -11.00 22.51
N ILE A 364 22.03 -11.95 22.47
CA ILE A 364 20.59 -11.70 22.68
C ILE A 364 20.35 -11.07 24.05
N ASP A 365 20.85 -11.70 25.12
CA ASP A 365 20.69 -11.20 26.49
C ASP A 365 21.30 -9.80 26.64
N TYR A 366 22.49 -9.59 26.07
CA TYR A 366 23.17 -8.31 26.09
C TYR A 366 22.33 -7.22 25.40
N LEU A 367 21.86 -7.44 24.17
CA LEU A 367 21.01 -6.48 23.44
C LEU A 367 19.73 -6.14 24.22
N LEU A 368 19.11 -7.13 24.87
CA LEU A 368 17.88 -6.95 25.65
C LEU A 368 18.11 -6.24 27.00
N SER A 369 19.35 -6.25 27.51
CA SER A 369 19.77 -5.61 28.76
C SER A 369 20.10 -4.13 28.63
N LEU A 370 20.36 -3.64 27.40
CA LEU A 370 20.69 -2.24 27.15
C LEU A 370 19.53 -1.32 27.54
N ASP A 371 19.84 -0.22 28.22
CA ASP A 371 18.86 0.81 28.58
C ASP A 371 19.42 2.22 28.35
N PHE A 372 19.23 2.73 27.12
CA PHE A 372 19.52 4.11 26.75
C PHE A 372 18.43 4.64 25.80
N SER A 373 18.29 5.96 25.65
CA SER A 373 17.27 6.54 24.77
C SER A 373 17.81 6.62 23.35
N LEU A 374 17.28 5.78 22.44
CA LEU A 374 17.65 5.86 21.04
C LEU A 374 17.02 7.10 20.37
N ALA A 375 15.83 7.53 20.83
CA ALA A 375 15.11 8.67 20.29
C ALA A 375 15.95 9.96 20.31
N ASP A 376 16.70 10.18 21.39
CA ASP A 376 17.49 11.40 21.62
C ASP A 376 18.96 11.25 21.20
N LEU A 377 19.40 10.04 20.85
CA LEU A 377 20.78 9.79 20.43
C LEU A 377 21.03 10.34 19.02
N ALA A 378 22.05 11.20 18.90
CA ALA A 378 22.61 11.64 17.63
C ALA A 378 23.62 10.59 17.14
N VAL A 379 23.25 9.85 16.10
CA VAL A 379 24.09 8.78 15.54
C VAL A 379 25.11 9.38 14.57
N GLU A 380 26.39 9.14 14.83
CA GLU A 380 27.49 9.75 14.07
C GLU A 380 27.69 9.09 12.70
N ASP A 381 27.67 7.75 12.65
CA ASP A 381 27.82 6.99 11.40
C ASP A 381 26.60 7.18 10.49
N ASP A 382 26.83 7.64 9.26
CA ASP A 382 25.78 7.97 8.30
C ASP A 382 24.87 6.78 7.99
N PHE A 383 25.45 5.59 7.91
CA PHE A 383 24.74 4.38 7.54
C PHE A 383 23.87 3.87 8.70
N ALA A 384 24.42 3.84 9.91
CA ALA A 384 23.69 3.52 11.14
C ALA A 384 22.59 4.56 11.42
N ARG A 385 22.86 5.84 11.15
CA ARG A 385 21.91 6.93 11.32
C ARG A 385 20.65 6.71 10.50
N GLU A 386 20.76 6.27 9.25
CA GLU A 386 19.59 6.02 8.40
C GLU A 386 18.75 4.82 8.91
N THR A 387 19.40 3.76 9.39
CA THR A 387 18.71 2.60 9.98
C THR A 387 17.99 2.96 11.29
N VAL A 388 18.63 3.77 12.14
CA VAL A 388 18.03 4.28 13.38
C VAL A 388 16.89 5.26 13.08
N ASN A 389 17.07 6.15 12.10
CA ASN A 389 16.05 7.11 11.70
C ASN A 389 14.80 6.41 11.18
N SER A 390 14.91 5.26 10.50
CA SER A 390 13.73 4.52 10.04
C SER A 390 12.85 4.05 11.20
N ILE A 391 13.48 3.68 12.32
CA ILE A 391 12.79 3.29 13.56
C ILE A 391 12.16 4.51 14.25
N LYS A 392 12.88 5.63 14.31
CA LYS A 392 12.35 6.90 14.84
C LYS A 392 11.13 7.36 14.04
N VAL A 393 11.19 7.28 12.71
CA VAL A 393 10.11 7.64 11.80
C VAL A 393 8.89 6.77 12.00
N GLN A 394 9.05 5.46 12.23
CA GLN A 394 7.93 4.58 12.54
C GLN A 394 7.14 5.07 13.76
N GLN A 395 7.81 5.46 14.85
CA GLN A 395 7.12 6.06 16.02
C GLN A 395 6.44 7.39 15.69
N GLN A 396 7.05 8.24 14.86
CA GLN A 396 6.45 9.50 14.43
C GLN A 396 5.17 9.28 13.61
N ILE A 397 5.20 8.31 12.68
CA ILE A 397 4.03 7.92 11.89
C ILE A 397 2.94 7.41 12.81
N GLN A 398 3.24 6.55 13.79
CA GLN A 398 2.23 6.06 14.72
C GLN A 398 1.59 7.18 15.56
N LYS A 399 2.38 8.15 16.03
CA LYS A 399 1.86 9.31 16.76
C LYS A 399 0.90 10.16 15.91
N ARG A 400 1.19 10.29 14.61
CA ARG A 400 0.41 11.14 13.70
C ARG A 400 -0.79 10.39 13.12
N ASN A 401 -0.59 9.20 12.58
CA ASN A 401 -1.55 8.46 11.76
C ASN A 401 -2.27 7.36 12.54
N GLY A 402 -1.89 7.14 13.81
CA GLY A 402 -2.29 6.01 14.63
C GLY A 402 -1.36 4.81 14.44
N GLU A 403 -1.38 3.88 15.40
CA GLU A 403 -0.52 2.69 15.40
C GLU A 403 -0.55 1.94 14.05
N ALA A 404 -1.75 1.75 13.50
CA ALA A 404 -1.96 1.03 12.24
C ALA A 404 -1.30 1.69 11.01
N GLY A 405 -0.88 2.95 11.10
CA GLY A 405 -0.21 3.65 10.00
C GLY A 405 1.20 3.13 9.70
N SER A 406 1.90 2.57 10.69
CA SER A 406 3.14 1.82 10.49
C SER A 406 3.43 0.96 11.70
N HIS A 407 3.01 -0.31 11.66
CA HIS A 407 3.13 -1.24 12.78
C HIS A 407 3.86 -2.54 12.43
N ARG A 408 4.49 -2.63 11.25
CA ARG A 408 5.30 -3.79 10.85
C ARG A 408 6.69 -3.36 10.45
N TYR A 409 7.67 -4.13 10.89
CA TYR A 409 9.06 -4.03 10.47
C TYR A 409 9.51 -5.39 9.93
N VAL A 410 9.72 -5.48 8.61
CA VAL A 410 10.16 -6.68 7.91
C VAL A 410 11.69 -6.74 7.88
N ILE A 411 12.25 -7.91 8.19
CA ILE A 411 13.70 -8.17 8.17
C ILE A 411 14.01 -9.10 7.00
N SER A 412 14.56 -8.58 5.91
CA SER A 412 15.05 -9.41 4.81
C SER A 412 16.30 -10.19 5.21
N ASN A 413 16.55 -11.31 4.53
CA ASN A 413 17.66 -12.22 4.84
C ASN A 413 17.75 -12.53 6.36
N CYS A 414 16.63 -12.86 7.00
CA CYS A 414 16.62 -13.24 8.42
C CYS A 414 17.13 -14.67 8.56
N GLN A 415 18.19 -14.88 9.35
CA GLN A 415 18.88 -16.19 9.43
C GLN A 415 18.92 -16.76 10.85
N LYS A 416 18.62 -15.95 11.88
CA LYS A 416 18.71 -16.36 13.29
C LYS A 416 17.79 -15.55 14.19
N ALA A 417 17.52 -16.06 15.39
CA ALA A 417 16.67 -15.38 16.37
C ALA A 417 17.27 -14.02 16.80
N GLN A 418 18.60 -13.91 16.83
CA GLN A 418 19.30 -12.66 17.09
C GLN A 418 18.90 -11.53 16.12
N ASP A 419 18.60 -11.82 14.84
CA ASP A 419 18.26 -10.78 13.86
C ASP A 419 16.93 -10.09 14.24
N VAL A 420 15.95 -10.89 14.67
CA VAL A 420 14.67 -10.39 15.18
C VAL A 420 14.87 -9.59 16.47
N ILE A 421 15.69 -10.11 17.39
CA ILE A 421 16.00 -9.43 18.66
C ILE A 421 16.76 -8.12 18.43
N ALA A 422 17.64 -8.05 17.44
CA ALA A 422 18.38 -6.83 17.11
C ALA A 422 17.44 -5.68 16.75
N VAL A 423 16.43 -5.93 15.92
CA VAL A 423 15.41 -4.92 15.58
C VAL A 423 14.49 -4.64 16.77
N PHE A 424 14.05 -5.68 17.49
CA PHE A 424 13.19 -5.52 18.66
C PHE A 424 13.85 -4.68 19.76
N ALA A 425 15.14 -4.86 20.01
CA ALA A 425 15.90 -4.06 20.97
C ALA A 425 16.01 -2.59 20.54
N LEU A 426 16.28 -2.29 19.26
CA LEU A 426 16.27 -0.91 18.75
C LEU A 426 14.89 -0.26 18.92
N LEU A 427 13.82 -0.99 18.63
CA LEU A 427 12.45 -0.52 18.86
C LEU A 427 12.19 -0.24 20.34
N ARG A 428 12.55 -1.15 21.25
CA ARG A 428 12.40 -0.94 22.71
C ARG A 428 13.14 0.30 23.19
N LEU A 429 14.37 0.51 22.73
CA LEU A 429 15.20 1.67 23.08
C LEU A 429 14.66 2.98 22.50
N ASN A 430 13.98 2.94 21.36
CA ASN A 430 13.33 4.11 20.76
C ASN A 430 11.99 4.45 21.43
N PHE A 431 11.13 3.45 21.64
CA PHE A 431 9.83 3.63 22.29
C PHE A 431 9.93 3.81 23.81
N LYS A 432 11.08 3.44 24.41
CA LYS A 432 11.32 3.40 25.85
C LYS A 432 10.29 2.55 26.60
N GLN A 433 10.01 1.37 26.06
CA GLN A 433 9.03 0.43 26.60
C GLN A 433 9.57 -1.01 26.55
N ALA A 434 9.11 -1.87 27.46
CA ALA A 434 9.47 -3.29 27.46
C ALA A 434 8.87 -4.04 26.27
N THR A 435 7.64 -3.71 25.91
CA THR A 435 6.93 -4.16 24.71
C THR A 435 6.69 -2.98 23.79
N VAL A 436 6.59 -3.20 22.49
CA VAL A 436 6.45 -2.14 21.49
C VAL A 436 5.24 -2.36 20.58
N PRO A 437 4.62 -1.28 20.07
CA PRO A 437 3.47 -1.35 19.16
C PRO A 437 3.89 -1.67 17.70
N VAL A 438 4.89 -2.53 17.52
CA VAL A 438 5.44 -2.92 16.21
C VAL A 438 5.62 -4.43 16.17
N ASP A 439 5.11 -5.06 15.11
CA ASP A 439 5.34 -6.45 14.77
C ASP A 439 6.67 -6.55 13.99
N VAL A 440 7.65 -7.25 14.56
CA VAL A 440 8.89 -7.58 13.85
C VAL A 440 8.66 -8.85 13.06
N VAL A 441 8.78 -8.77 11.73
CA VAL A 441 8.41 -9.80 10.77
C VAL A 441 9.69 -10.36 10.13
N PRO A 442 10.16 -11.56 10.52
CA PRO A 442 11.26 -12.20 9.82
C PRO A 442 10.83 -12.63 8.42
N LEU A 443 11.67 -12.34 7.42
CA LEU A 443 11.52 -12.82 6.05
C LEU A 443 12.62 -13.84 5.75
N PHE A 444 12.22 -15.09 5.53
CA PHE A 444 13.12 -16.21 5.23
C PHE A 444 13.19 -16.45 3.72
N GLU A 445 14.29 -16.03 3.08
CA GLU A 445 14.36 -15.94 1.60
C GLU A 445 15.11 -17.09 0.95
N THR A 446 16.15 -17.63 1.60
CA THR A 446 16.94 -18.72 1.02
C THR A 446 16.36 -20.09 1.38
N ILE A 447 16.70 -21.10 0.57
CA ILE A 447 16.30 -22.50 0.82
C ILE A 447 16.77 -22.96 2.19
N ASP A 448 17.98 -22.60 2.59
CA ASP A 448 18.53 -23.01 3.88
C ASP A 448 17.88 -22.25 5.03
N ASP A 449 17.55 -20.96 4.86
CA ASP A 449 16.80 -20.21 5.88
C ASP A 449 15.40 -20.81 6.09
N LEU A 450 14.70 -21.17 5.01
CA LEU A 450 13.38 -21.81 5.07
C LEU A 450 13.41 -23.17 5.77
N LYS A 451 14.47 -23.97 5.58
CA LYS A 451 14.63 -25.25 6.29
C LYS A 451 14.76 -25.07 7.81
N HIS A 452 15.44 -24.00 8.24
CA HIS A 452 15.72 -23.74 9.66
C HIS A 452 14.71 -22.76 10.31
N ALA A 453 13.77 -22.21 9.54
CA ALA A 453 12.81 -21.22 10.02
C ALA A 453 12.03 -21.71 11.26
N GLY A 454 11.64 -22.99 11.30
CA GLY A 454 10.95 -23.59 12.45
C GLY A 454 11.78 -23.50 13.74
N ASP A 455 13.05 -23.94 13.67
CA ASP A 455 13.97 -23.93 14.81
C ASP A 455 14.29 -22.50 15.27
N ILE A 456 14.49 -21.58 14.32
CA ILE A 456 14.73 -20.16 14.59
C ILE A 456 13.56 -19.55 15.36
N MET A 457 12.33 -19.81 14.90
CA MET A 457 11.13 -19.29 15.55
C MET A 457 10.90 -19.94 16.92
N GLU A 458 11.19 -21.23 17.08
CA GLU A 458 11.12 -21.90 18.38
C GLU A 458 12.07 -21.27 19.39
N GLN A 459 13.34 -21.06 19.01
CA GLN A 459 14.33 -20.36 19.84
C GLN A 459 13.85 -18.96 20.22
N LEU A 460 13.36 -18.19 19.24
CA LEU A 460 12.83 -16.86 19.47
C LEU A 460 11.66 -16.85 20.47
N TYR A 461 10.74 -17.82 20.37
CA TYR A 461 9.60 -17.95 21.27
C TYR A 461 9.97 -18.43 22.67
N GLN A 462 11.19 -18.95 22.89
CA GLN A 462 11.69 -19.30 24.22
C GLN A 462 12.28 -18.09 24.96
N ILE A 463 12.56 -16.98 24.27
CA ILE A 463 13.13 -15.76 24.86
C ILE A 463 12.06 -15.04 25.70
N PRO A 464 12.22 -14.87 27.03
CA PRO A 464 11.17 -14.32 27.90
C PRO A 464 10.69 -12.91 27.51
N ALA A 465 11.61 -12.03 27.12
CA ALA A 465 11.28 -10.68 26.68
C ALA A 465 10.42 -10.69 25.40
N TYR A 466 10.69 -11.61 24.48
CA TYR A 466 9.92 -11.73 23.25
C TYR A 466 8.57 -12.42 23.48
N GLN A 467 8.46 -13.37 24.40
CA GLN A 467 7.17 -13.91 24.85
C GLN A 467 6.26 -12.81 25.41
N GLN A 468 6.81 -11.87 26.18
CA GLN A 468 6.06 -10.72 26.68
C GLN A 468 5.58 -9.83 25.53
N GLN A 469 6.42 -9.60 24.53
CA GLN A 469 6.05 -8.89 23.31
C GLN A 469 4.91 -9.61 22.58
N LEU A 470 4.99 -10.93 22.37
CA LEU A 470 3.94 -11.71 21.73
C LEU A 470 2.63 -11.61 22.49
N LYS A 471 2.64 -11.76 23.83
CA LYS A 471 1.44 -11.59 24.66
C LYS A 471 0.82 -10.20 24.48
N HIS A 472 1.64 -9.15 24.45
CA HIS A 472 1.18 -7.79 24.19
C HIS A 472 0.57 -7.63 22.78
N ARG A 473 1.08 -8.36 21.78
CA ARG A 473 0.56 -8.40 20.40
C ARG A 473 -0.54 -9.46 20.18
N GLY A 474 -1.13 -9.99 21.26
CA GLY A 474 -2.23 -10.96 21.20
C GLY A 474 -1.81 -12.36 20.77
N ASN A 475 -0.57 -12.77 21.07
CA ASN A 475 0.07 -14.03 20.68
C ASN A 475 0.01 -14.29 19.17
N LYS A 476 0.16 -13.24 18.36
CA LYS A 476 0.21 -13.32 16.90
C LYS A 476 1.60 -12.94 16.42
N GLN A 477 2.21 -13.81 15.62
CA GLN A 477 3.46 -13.55 14.92
C GLN A 477 3.19 -13.57 13.42
N ASN A 478 3.64 -12.55 12.70
CA ASN A 478 3.67 -12.57 11.25
C ASN A 478 5.05 -13.04 10.79
N ILE A 479 5.11 -13.92 9.81
CA ILE A 479 6.35 -14.42 9.19
C ILE A 479 6.15 -14.22 7.68
N MET A 480 7.22 -13.83 6.99
CA MET A 480 7.20 -13.63 5.54
C MET A 480 8.07 -14.65 4.82
#